data_AF-A0A5S3V2V0-F1
#
_entry.id   AF-A0A5S3V2V0-F1
#
_cell.length_a   1.000
_cell.length_b   1.000
_cell.length_c   1.000
_cell.angle_alpha   90.00
_cell.angle_beta   90.00
_cell.angle_gamma   90.00
#
_symmetry.space_group_name_H-M   'P 1'
#
loop_
_entity.id
_entity.type
_entity.pdbx_description
1 polymer ?
#
loop_
_entity_poly.entity_id
_entity_poly.type
_entity_poly.pdbx_seq_one_letter_code
_entity_poly.pdbx_strand_id
1 'polypeptide(L)' 'MNEEMKRIIEVTNELSQYDSTAGCTSEVIAAAFILNDMDKLPGYYTDVTDAWERLGSEWQGYVKQIKQDYCHLVQSAR' A
#
# COMPACT_ATOMS: atom_id res chain seq x y z
N MET A 1 3.48 -4.62 -15.26
CA MET A 1 3.51 -4.77 -13.79
C MET A 1 4.78 -5.51 -13.38
N ASN A 2 5.61 -4.90 -12.56
CA ASN A 2 6.85 -5.49 -12.02
C ASN A 2 6.57 -6.31 -10.74
N GLU A 3 7.58 -7.00 -10.20
CA GLU A 3 7.43 -7.82 -8.99
C GLU A 3 7.07 -7.00 -7.75
N GLU A 4 7.63 -5.80 -7.60
CA GLU A 4 7.31 -4.89 -6.49
C GLU A 4 5.83 -4.51 -6.48
N MET A 5 5.26 -4.13 -7.63
CA MET A 5 3.83 -3.82 -7.74
C MET A 5 2.95 -5.03 -7.43
N LYS A 6 3.35 -6.23 -7.88
CA LYS A 6 2.62 -7.47 -7.55
C LYS A 6 2.59 -7.69 -6.05
N ARG A 7 3.74 -7.52 -5.40
CA ARG A 7 3.89 -7.71 -3.97
C ARG A 7 3.09 -6.68 -3.18
N ILE A 8 3.10 -5.41 -3.60
CA ILE A 8 2.27 -4.37 -3.01
C ILE A 8 0.78 -4.73 -3.12
N ILE A 9 0.31 -5.22 -4.27
CA ILE A 9 -1.09 -5.64 -4.46
C ILE A 9 -1.45 -6.82 -3.54
N GLU A 10 -0.55 -7.81 -3.42
CA GLU A 10 -0.74 -8.95 -2.50
C GLU A 10 -0.89 -8.47 -1.05
N VAL A 11 0.04 -7.63 -0.58
CA VAL A 11 -0.01 -7.03 0.77
C VAL A 11 -1.26 -6.17 0.96
N THR A 12 -1.66 -5.42 -0.06
CA THR A 12 -2.90 -4.61 -0.05
C THR A 12 -4.14 -5.49 0.16
N ASN A 13 -4.20 -6.63 -0.52
CA ASN A 13 -5.31 -7.56 -0.40
C ASN A 13 -5.31 -8.28 0.96
N GLU A 14 -4.15 -8.73 1.44
CA GLU A 14 -4.02 -9.32 2.78
C GLU A 14 -4.47 -8.35 3.87
N LEU A 15 -3.99 -7.10 3.81
CA LEU A 15 -4.28 -6.06 4.79
C LEU A 15 -5.75 -5.62 4.77
N SER A 16 -6.39 -5.67 3.59
CA SER A 16 -7.82 -5.42 3.46
C SER A 16 -8.67 -6.57 3.98
N GLN A 17 -8.24 -7.82 3.82
CA GLN A 17 -9.04 -9.00 4.14
C GLN A 17 -8.88 -9.46 5.60
N TYR A 18 -7.66 -9.39 6.12
CA TYR A 18 -7.30 -10.00 7.40
C TYR A 18 -6.85 -8.99 8.47
N ASP A 19 -6.85 -7.69 8.15
CA ASP A 19 -6.25 -6.63 8.98
C ASP A 19 -4.77 -6.91 9.37
N SER A 20 -4.11 -7.78 8.62
CA SER A 20 -2.77 -8.29 8.92
C SER A 20 -2.10 -8.76 7.63
N THR A 21 -0.78 -8.68 7.60
CA THR A 21 0.05 -9.04 6.45
C THR A 21 1.46 -9.39 6.92
N ALA A 22 2.15 -10.22 6.15
CA ALA A 22 3.58 -10.47 6.31
C ALA A 22 4.46 -9.45 5.55
N GLY A 23 3.86 -8.39 5.01
CA GLY A 23 4.57 -7.34 4.30
C GLY A 23 5.55 -6.56 5.18
N CYS A 24 6.61 -6.05 4.58
CA CYS A 24 7.53 -5.12 5.21
C CYS A 24 6.90 -3.73 5.36
N THR A 25 7.51 -2.87 6.17
CA THR A 25 7.02 -1.51 6.45
C THR A 25 6.62 -0.74 5.21
N SER A 26 7.47 -0.69 4.18
CA SER A 26 7.19 0.07 2.95
C SER A 26 5.99 -0.49 2.18
N GLU A 27 5.83 -1.81 2.16
CA GLU A 27 4.67 -2.46 1.54
C GLU A 27 3.38 -2.14 2.29
N VAL A 28 3.41 -2.17 3.63
CA VAL A 28 2.24 -1.83 4.46
C VAL A 28 1.85 -0.36 4.28
N ILE A 29 2.84 0.55 4.25
CA ILE A 29 2.59 1.97 3.97
C ILE A 29 1.97 2.13 2.56
N ALA A 30 2.56 1.52 1.53
CA ALA A 30 2.04 1.59 0.17
C ALA A 30 0.60 1.05 0.07
N ALA A 31 0.31 -0.07 0.74
CA ALA A 31 -1.02 -0.66 0.83
C ALA A 31 -2.02 0.29 1.49
N ALA A 32 -1.68 0.92 2.62
CA ALA A 32 -2.53 1.90 3.31
C ALA A 32 -2.90 3.08 2.37
N PHE A 33 -1.94 3.58 1.58
CA PHE A 33 -2.19 4.63 0.58
C PHE A 33 -3.06 4.16 -0.61
N ILE A 34 -2.93 2.91 -1.03
CA ILE A 34 -3.76 2.32 -2.09
C ILE A 34 -5.21 2.16 -1.60
N LEU A 35 -5.39 1.60 -0.40
CA LEU A 35 -6.70 1.46 0.26
C LEU A 35 -7.33 2.80 0.63
N ASN A 36 -6.53 3.87 0.69
CA ASN A 36 -6.93 5.16 1.21
C ASN A 36 -7.44 5.06 2.67
N ASP A 37 -6.81 4.18 3.45
CA ASP A 37 -7.13 3.89 4.84
C ASP A 37 -5.86 4.04 5.69
N MET A 38 -5.77 5.16 6.41
CA MET A 38 -4.60 5.51 7.20
C MET A 38 -4.56 4.77 8.55
N ASP A 39 -5.67 4.16 8.97
CA ASP A 39 -5.70 3.32 10.17
C ASP A 39 -4.86 2.05 9.98
N LYS A 40 -4.54 1.71 8.72
CA LYS A 40 -3.65 0.61 8.32
C LYS A 40 -2.17 0.96 8.35
N LEU A 41 -1.80 2.22 8.59
CA LEU A 41 -0.39 2.58 8.73
C LEU A 41 0.23 1.88 9.95
N PRO A 42 1.52 1.52 9.89
CA PRO A 42 2.21 0.97 11.06
C PRO A 42 2.13 1.96 12.22
N GLY A 43 1.76 1.50 13.43
CA GLY A 43 1.40 2.37 14.55
C GLY A 43 2.47 3.31 15.11
N TYR A 44 3.71 3.28 14.59
CA TYR A 44 4.75 4.28 14.89
C TYR A 44 4.75 5.46 13.91
N TYR A 45 4.02 5.38 12.79
CA TYR A 45 3.76 6.52 11.92
C TYR A 45 2.55 7.28 12.43
N THR A 46 2.81 8.45 13.02
CA THR A 46 1.78 9.40 13.45
C THR A 46 1.54 10.50 12.43
N ASP A 47 2.48 10.69 11.51
CA ASP A 47 2.41 11.64 10.40
C ASP A 47 2.30 10.90 9.07
N VAL A 48 1.18 11.11 8.38
CA VAL A 48 0.88 10.51 7.07
C VAL A 48 1.85 11.03 6.01
N THR A 49 2.25 12.30 6.08
CA THR A 49 3.19 12.88 5.11
C THR A 49 4.58 12.27 5.27
N ASP A 50 5.06 12.06 6.50
CA ASP A 50 6.34 11.36 6.73
C ASP A 50 6.31 9.92 6.21
N ALA A 51 5.21 9.19 6.45
CA ALA A 51 5.04 7.85 5.89
C ALA A 51 5.07 7.84 4.35
N TRP A 52 4.43 8.81 3.71
CA TRP A 52 4.45 8.96 2.26
C TRP A 52 5.85 9.28 1.74
N GLU A 53 6.55 10.22 2.36
CA GLU A 53 7.91 10.62 1.96
C GLU A 53 8.93 9.48 2.14
N ARG A 54 8.79 8.67 3.19
CA ARG A 54 9.63 7.49 3.49
C ARG A 54 9.68 6.48 2.35
N LEU A 55 8.58 6.32 1.60
CA LEU A 55 8.52 5.38 0.47
C LEU A 55 9.56 5.71 -0.62
N GLY A 56 9.87 6.99 -0.81
CA GLY A 56 10.71 7.44 -1.91
C GLY A 56 9.97 7.44 -3.26
N SER A 57 10.55 8.13 -4.24
CA SER A 57 9.90 8.45 -5.52
C SER A 57 9.48 7.23 -6.34
N GLU A 58 10.24 6.15 -6.28
CA GLU A 58 9.95 4.91 -7.01
C GLU A 58 8.67 4.23 -6.47
N TRP A 59 8.61 3.98 -5.16
CA TRP A 59 7.46 3.35 -4.52
C TRP A 59 6.21 4.23 -4.57
N GLN A 60 6.37 5.54 -4.41
CA GLN A 60 5.28 6.49 -4.66
C GLN A 60 4.75 6.39 -6.10
N GLY A 61 5.63 6.16 -7.08
CA GLY A 61 5.28 5.86 -8.46
C GLY A 61 4.47 4.57 -8.59
N TYR A 62 4.89 3.51 -7.89
CA TYR A 62 4.17 2.23 -7.87
C TYR A 62 2.76 2.39 -7.29
N VAL A 63 2.60 3.10 -6.17
CA VAL A 63 1.27 3.39 -5.59
C VAL A 63 0.37 4.13 -6.58
N LYS A 64 0.88 5.19 -7.23
CA LYS A 64 0.11 5.96 -8.23
C LYS A 64 -0.33 5.09 -9.39
N GLN A 65 0.59 4.29 -9.93
CA GLN A 65 0.32 3.41 -11.06
C GLN A 65 -0.68 2.30 -10.69
N ILE A 66 -0.58 1.73 -9.49
CA ILE A 66 -1.55 0.74 -9.02
C ILE A 66 -2.95 1.36 -8.91
N LYS A 67 -3.06 2.55 -8.30
CA LYS A 67 -4.36 3.24 -8.18
C LYS A 67 -4.97 3.61 -9.53
N GLN A 68 -4.15 3.93 -10.53
CA GLN A 68 -4.62 4.32 -11.87
C GLN A 68 -4.95 3.12 -12.76
N ASP A 69 -4.03 2.17 -12.88
CA ASP A 69 -4.08 1.14 -13.92
C ASP A 69 -4.47 -0.24 -13.38
N TYR A 70 -4.24 -0.50 -12.08
CA TYR A 70 -4.35 -1.84 -11.49
C TYR A 70 -5.30 -1.92 -10.28
N CYS A 71 -6.11 -0.89 -10.03
CA CYS A 71 -7.06 -0.86 -8.92
C CYS A 71 -8.06 -2.03 -8.98
N HIS A 72 -8.37 -2.53 -10.18
CA HIS A 72 -9.20 -3.71 -10.40
C HIS A 72 -8.62 -5.02 -9.85
N LEU A 73 -7.31 -5.08 -9.55
CA LEU A 73 -6.64 -6.24 -8.93
C LEU A 73 -6.65 -6.16 -7.40
N VAL A 74 -7.01 -5.01 -6.84
CA VAL A 74 -7.19 -4.81 -5.40
C VAL A 74 -8.59 -5.27 -5.06
N GLN A 75 -8.69 -6.33 -4.25
CA GLN A 75 -9.96 -6.94 -3.84
C GLN A 75 -10.73 -6.07 -2.85
N SER A 76 -10.10 -5.01 -2.32
CA SER A 76 -10.74 -3.91 -1.61
C SER A 76 -11.41 -2.95 -2.59
N ALA A 77 -12.49 -3.39 -3.21
CA ALA A 77 -13.35 -2.52 -4.00
C ALA A 77 -14.82 -2.86 -3.75
N ARG A 78 -15.30 -2.57 -2.54
CA ARG A 78 -16.66 -2.07 -2.33
C ARG A 78 -16.84 -1.34 -1.00
#